data_AF-A0A0S8B7G0-F1
#
_entry.id   AF-A0A0S8B7G0-F1
#
_cell.length_a   1.000
_cell.length_b   1.000
_cell.length_c   1.000
_cell.angle_alpha   90.00
_cell.angle_beta   90.00
_cell.angle_gamma   90.00
#
_symmetry.space_group_name_H-M   'P 1'
#
loop_
_entity.id
_entity.type
_entity.pdbx_description
1 polymer ?
#
loop_
_entity_poly.entity_id
_entity_poly.type
_entity_poly.pdbx_seq_one_letter_code
_entity_poly.pdbx_strand_id
1 'polypeptide(L)'
;MFTPLWLGAILVMNAHVWRQTGRSLLTHRSRWFLVLFPVSAVFWWLFEHLNRFAGNWHYSGLVAGGDWDYFLQATLPFATVLPAVASAWHWLQLSPRFDTRGLPPIEVPLALAWFGMLLGAGALAGVALWPDALFSMLWLAPLALLAGLQRLLTGESFFAPLARGDWRPLLQPALAALACGLLWELWNWGSLAKWHYSVPYVQRFQLFEMPLLGYAGYLPFGLECALVMDLVARALGRRGVWPPGAQ
;
A
#
# COMPACT_ATOMS: atom_id res chain seq x y z
N MET A 1 -6.93 19.33 5.38
CA MET A 1 -5.62 18.87 4.88
C MET A 1 -5.21 17.63 5.65
N PHE A 2 -4.93 16.51 4.96
CA PHE A 2 -4.60 15.23 5.61
C PHE A 2 -3.11 15.11 5.99
N THR A 3 -2.23 15.89 5.36
CA THR A 3 -0.78 15.80 5.56
C THR A 3 -0.34 15.92 7.02
N PRO A 4 -0.80 16.92 7.82
CA PRO A 4 -0.37 17.02 9.21
C PRO A 4 -0.80 15.83 10.07
N LEU A 5 -2.00 15.28 9.81
CA LEU A 5 -2.50 14.10 10.52
C LEU A 5 -1.61 12.88 10.25
N TRP A 6 -1.27 12.64 8.99
CA TRP A 6 -0.40 11.52 8.61
C TRP A 6 1.03 11.69 9.10
N LEU A 7 1.62 12.89 9.01
CA LEU A 7 2.93 13.15 9.58
C LEU A 7 2.93 12.90 11.09
N GLY A 8 1.88 13.36 11.80
CA GLY A 8 1.70 13.07 13.22
C GLY A 8 1.63 11.58 13.52
N ALA A 9 0.81 10.81 12.79
CA ALA A 9 0.70 9.37 12.98
C ALA A 9 2.02 8.63 12.68
N ILE A 10 2.73 9.00 11.62
CA ILE A 10 4.06 8.47 11.27
C ILE A 10 5.04 8.69 12.42
N LEU A 11 5.10 9.91 12.97
CA LEU A 11 5.98 10.25 14.07
C LEU A 11 5.63 9.47 15.34
N VAL A 12 4.34 9.38 15.68
CA VAL A 12 3.86 8.63 16.86
C VAL A 12 4.21 7.14 16.74
N MET A 13 3.94 6.52 15.59
CA MET A 13 4.26 5.10 15.37
C MET A 13 5.77 4.84 15.47
N ASN A 14 6.60 5.66 14.83
CA ASN A 14 8.06 5.50 14.90
C ASN A 14 8.61 5.79 16.30
N ALA A 15 8.07 6.77 17.01
CA ALA A 15 8.46 7.06 18.39
C ALA A 15 8.09 5.90 19.33
N HIS A 16 6.92 5.29 19.13
CA HIS A 16 6.50 4.12 19.90
C HIS A 16 7.42 2.92 19.68
N VAL A 17 7.77 2.62 18.41
CA VAL A 17 8.76 1.58 18.08
C VAL A 17 10.12 1.88 18.69
N TRP A 18 10.59 3.13 18.58
CA TRP A 18 11.87 3.56 19.15
C TRP A 18 11.90 3.38 20.68
N ARG A 19 10.81 3.69 21.38
CA ARG A 19 10.72 3.50 22.83
C ARG A 19 10.85 2.04 23.27
N GLN A 20 10.48 1.09 22.41
CA GLN A 20 10.54 -0.34 22.73
C GLN A 20 11.87 -0.99 22.34
N THR A 21 12.50 -0.53 21.26
CA THR A 21 13.67 -1.21 20.67
C THR A 21 14.95 -0.37 20.63
N GLY A 22 14.85 0.94 20.96
CA GLY A 22 15.92 1.91 20.79
C GLY A 22 16.21 2.30 19.32
N ARG A 23 15.45 1.77 18.35
CA ARG A 23 15.65 2.02 16.91
C ARG A 23 14.30 2.20 16.20
N SER A 24 14.26 3.02 15.15
CA SER A 24 13.09 3.17 14.27
C SER A 24 13.53 3.41 12.82
N LEU A 25 12.57 3.48 11.89
CA LEU A 25 12.90 3.76 10.49
C LEU A 25 13.54 5.13 10.33
N LEU A 26 13.15 6.09 11.19
CA LEU A 26 13.70 7.44 11.23
C LEU A 26 15.14 7.51 11.76
N THR A 27 15.61 6.53 12.53
CA THR A 27 16.97 6.55 13.10
C THR A 27 17.95 5.61 12.39
N HIS A 28 17.49 4.45 11.91
CA HIS A 28 18.38 3.41 11.38
C HIS A 28 18.22 3.16 9.86
N ARG A 29 17.13 3.63 9.25
CA ARG A 29 16.87 3.55 7.80
C ARG A 29 16.42 4.89 7.21
N SER A 30 16.89 6.00 7.76
CA SER A 30 16.38 7.34 7.49
C SER A 30 16.41 7.70 6.01
N ARG A 31 17.50 7.39 5.30
CA ARG A 31 17.60 7.66 3.85
C ARG A 31 16.54 6.91 3.05
N TRP A 32 16.38 5.61 3.30
CA TRP A 32 15.35 4.81 2.63
C TRP A 32 13.95 5.32 2.97
N PHE A 33 13.69 5.60 4.26
CA PHE A 33 12.40 6.09 4.73
C PHE A 33 12.04 7.46 4.14
N LEU A 34 12.99 8.39 4.04
CA LEU A 34 12.77 9.70 3.43
C LEU A 34 12.51 9.60 1.92
N VAL A 35 13.14 8.66 1.21
CA VAL A 35 12.86 8.41 -0.22
C VAL A 35 11.45 7.85 -0.44
N LEU A 36 10.84 7.20 0.55
CA LEU A 36 9.45 6.74 0.43
C LEU A 36 8.46 7.88 0.24
N PHE A 37 8.75 9.10 0.71
CA PHE A 37 7.83 10.24 0.53
C PHE A 37 7.61 10.62 -0.94
N PRO A 38 8.66 10.96 -1.73
CA PRO A 38 8.48 11.25 -3.15
C PRO A 38 8.01 10.02 -3.95
N VAL A 39 8.47 8.80 -3.61
CA VAL A 39 7.99 7.58 -4.27
C VAL A 39 6.50 7.36 -4.00
N SER A 40 6.03 7.65 -2.79
CA SER A 40 4.61 7.53 -2.40
C SER A 40 3.72 8.46 -3.21
N ALA A 41 4.18 9.69 -3.45
CA ALA A 41 3.44 10.63 -4.30
C ALA A 41 3.25 10.08 -5.71
N VAL A 42 4.33 9.61 -6.36
CA VAL A 42 4.26 9.01 -7.70
C VAL A 42 3.38 7.76 -7.70
N PHE A 43 3.57 6.90 -6.70
CA PHE A 43 2.82 5.67 -6.53
C PHE A 43 1.30 5.94 -6.43
N TRP A 44 0.88 6.92 -5.64
CA TRP A 44 -0.55 7.23 -5.54
C TRP A 44 -1.09 7.96 -6.78
N TRP A 45 -0.30 8.82 -7.42
CA TRP A 45 -0.72 9.43 -8.69
C TRP A 45 -0.98 8.40 -9.79
N LEU A 46 -0.31 7.25 -9.77
CA LEU A 46 -0.64 6.11 -10.64
C LEU A 46 -2.07 5.60 -10.36
N PHE A 47 -2.43 5.43 -9.08
CA PHE A 47 -3.78 5.03 -8.68
C PHE A 47 -4.83 6.06 -9.09
N GLU A 48 -4.54 7.36 -8.93
CA GLU A 48 -5.42 8.43 -9.43
C GLU A 48 -5.61 8.33 -10.95
N HIS A 49 -4.54 8.06 -11.70
CA HIS A 49 -4.63 7.86 -13.15
C HIS A 49 -5.50 6.64 -13.50
N LEU A 50 -5.31 5.50 -12.83
CA LEU A 50 -6.11 4.30 -13.03
C LEU A 50 -7.58 4.53 -12.65
N ASN A 51 -7.82 5.28 -11.58
CA ASN A 51 -9.15 5.60 -11.08
C ASN A 51 -9.96 6.45 -12.07
N ARG A 52 -9.32 7.21 -12.97
CA ARG A 52 -10.03 7.90 -14.06
C ARG A 52 -10.76 6.95 -15.00
N PHE A 53 -10.32 5.69 -15.08
CA PHE A 53 -10.99 4.65 -15.87
C PHE A 53 -11.99 3.87 -15.04
N ALA A 54 -11.65 3.54 -13.79
CA ALA A 54 -12.51 2.72 -12.93
C ALA A 54 -13.66 3.50 -12.28
N GLY A 55 -13.46 4.77 -11.94
CA GLY A 55 -14.44 5.58 -11.23
C GLY A 55 -14.71 5.14 -9.78
N ASN A 56 -13.77 4.44 -9.14
CA ASN A 56 -13.94 3.87 -7.81
C ASN A 56 -14.10 4.94 -6.71
N TRP A 57 -13.46 6.09 -6.86
CA TRP A 57 -13.60 7.22 -5.94
C TRP A 57 -13.57 8.58 -6.65
N HIS A 58 -14.12 9.61 -6.00
CA HIS A 58 -14.02 11.00 -6.45
C HIS A 58 -13.93 11.95 -5.25
N TYR A 59 -13.36 13.14 -5.47
CA TYR A 59 -13.16 14.13 -4.42
C TYR A 59 -14.25 15.21 -4.43
N SER A 60 -14.66 15.66 -3.25
CA SER A 60 -15.56 16.79 -3.02
C SER A 60 -14.96 17.77 -2.00
N GLY A 61 -15.47 19.01 -1.96
CA GLY A 61 -15.06 20.01 -0.97
C GLY A 61 -13.63 20.55 -1.13
N LEU A 62 -12.96 20.27 -2.26
CA LEU A 62 -11.69 20.89 -2.63
C LEU A 62 -11.96 22.24 -3.32
N VAL A 63 -11.46 23.32 -2.72
CA VAL A 63 -11.43 24.65 -3.34
C VAL A 63 -10.03 24.82 -3.91
N ALA A 64 -9.82 24.35 -5.14
CA ALA A 64 -8.58 24.57 -5.88
C ALA A 64 -8.77 25.73 -6.85
N GLY A 65 -7.80 26.65 -6.89
CA GLY A 65 -7.79 27.76 -7.85
C GLY A 65 -7.50 27.33 -9.30
N GLY A 66 -7.10 26.07 -9.52
CA GLY A 66 -6.83 25.45 -10.82
C GLY A 66 -6.10 24.10 -10.70
N ASP A 67 -5.77 23.48 -11.82
CA ASP A 67 -5.17 22.12 -11.87
C ASP A 67 -3.84 22.03 -11.11
N TRP A 68 -3.00 23.07 -11.18
CA TRP A 68 -1.72 23.08 -10.49
C TRP A 68 -1.88 23.18 -8.96
N ASP A 69 -2.86 23.94 -8.52
CA ASP A 69 -3.18 24.05 -7.10
C ASP A 69 -3.74 22.72 -6.56
N TYR A 70 -4.62 22.06 -7.30
CA TYR A 70 -5.07 20.69 -6.99
C TYR A 70 -3.88 19.73 -6.91
N PHE A 71 -2.98 19.75 -7.91
CA PHE A 71 -1.82 18.88 -7.96
C PHE A 71 -0.94 19.04 -6.70
N LEU A 72 -0.64 20.27 -6.29
CA LEU A 72 0.17 20.53 -5.10
C LEU A 72 -0.55 20.11 -3.81
N GLN A 73 -1.83 20.44 -3.68
CA GLN A 73 -2.63 20.11 -2.51
C GLN A 73 -2.82 18.59 -2.33
N ALA A 74 -2.96 17.85 -3.42
CA ALA A 74 -3.13 16.40 -3.43
C ALA A 74 -1.78 15.65 -3.27
N THR A 75 -0.70 16.17 -3.84
CA THR A 75 0.63 15.52 -3.78
C THR A 75 1.14 15.37 -2.35
N LEU A 76 0.90 16.36 -1.49
CA LEU A 76 1.37 16.32 -0.09
C LEU A 76 0.78 15.16 0.73
N PRO A 77 -0.54 14.95 0.79
CA PRO A 77 -1.09 13.78 1.47
C PRO A 77 -0.70 12.48 0.76
N PHE A 78 -0.64 12.45 -0.57
CA PHE A 78 -0.20 11.27 -1.33
C PHE A 78 1.24 10.84 -0.98
N ALA A 79 2.12 11.79 -0.70
CA ALA A 79 3.49 11.52 -0.26
C ALA A 79 3.58 10.80 1.10
N THR A 80 2.50 10.76 1.89
CA THR A 80 2.54 10.16 3.23
C THR A 80 2.10 8.70 3.29
N VAL A 81 1.56 8.16 2.20
CA VAL A 81 0.96 6.82 2.16
C VAL A 81 1.97 5.69 2.42
N LEU A 82 3.05 5.59 1.64
CA LEU A 82 4.08 4.57 1.89
C LEU A 82 4.77 4.76 3.25
N PRO A 83 5.21 5.97 3.65
CA PRO A 83 5.78 6.17 5.00
C PRO A 83 4.86 5.73 6.14
N ALA A 84 3.55 5.98 6.02
CA ALA A 84 2.56 5.55 7.01
C ALA A 84 2.46 4.03 7.10
N VAL A 85 2.29 3.35 5.95
CA VAL A 85 2.21 1.88 5.90
C VAL A 85 3.52 1.24 6.39
N ALA A 86 4.68 1.80 6.03
CA ALA A 86 5.98 1.32 6.51
C ALA A 86 6.10 1.42 8.05
N SER A 87 5.61 2.52 8.62
CA SER A 87 5.65 2.77 10.07
C SER A 87 4.71 1.82 10.82
N ALA A 88 3.49 1.62 10.31
CA ALA A 88 2.54 0.65 10.86
C ALA A 88 3.06 -0.78 10.75
N TRP A 89 3.67 -1.14 9.61
CA TRP A 89 4.24 -2.46 9.40
C TRP A 89 5.41 -2.73 10.35
N HIS A 90 6.33 -1.77 10.54
CA HIS A 90 7.41 -1.92 11.50
C HIS A 90 6.89 -2.09 12.93
N TRP A 91 5.82 -1.38 13.29
CA TRP A 91 5.17 -1.57 14.59
C TRP A 91 4.57 -2.99 14.74
N LEU A 92 3.90 -3.51 13.71
CA LEU A 92 3.36 -4.88 13.72
C LEU A 92 4.44 -5.96 13.86
N GLN A 93 5.65 -5.73 13.33
CA GLN A 93 6.77 -6.66 13.46
C GLN A 93 7.23 -6.86 14.91
N LEU A 94 6.94 -5.92 15.81
CA LEU A 94 7.28 -6.05 17.24
C LEU A 94 6.31 -6.95 18.00
N SER A 95 5.13 -7.22 17.44
CA SER A 95 4.08 -7.96 18.13
C SER A 95 4.20 -9.47 17.84
N PRO A 96 4.43 -10.31 18.87
CA PRO A 96 4.47 -11.77 18.69
C PRO A 96 3.13 -12.35 18.26
N ARG A 97 2.02 -11.62 18.44
CA ARG A 97 0.68 -12.05 17.99
C ARG A 97 0.55 -12.12 16.46
N PHE A 98 1.44 -11.43 15.73
CA PHE A 98 1.48 -11.44 14.27
C PHE A 98 2.68 -12.21 13.75
N ASP A 99 3.22 -13.12 14.56
CA ASP A 99 4.22 -14.10 14.14
C ASP A 99 3.53 -15.28 13.46
N THR A 100 3.46 -15.22 12.13
CA THR A 100 2.76 -16.20 11.28
C THR A 100 3.74 -17.16 10.62
N ARG A 101 4.79 -17.53 11.36
CA ARG A 101 5.71 -18.62 11.00
C ARG A 101 5.06 -19.99 11.29
N GLY A 102 5.41 -20.99 10.49
CA GLY A 102 4.95 -22.36 10.67
C GLY A 102 3.56 -22.64 10.09
N LEU A 103 3.00 -21.69 9.31
CA LEU A 103 1.84 -21.96 8.48
C LEU A 103 2.22 -22.86 7.29
N PRO A 104 1.26 -23.53 6.61
CA PRO A 104 1.56 -24.40 5.50
C PRO A 104 2.42 -23.71 4.42
N PRO A 105 3.50 -24.36 3.95
CA PRO A 105 4.37 -23.77 2.95
C PRO A 105 3.64 -23.65 1.61
N ILE A 106 3.80 -22.51 0.95
CA ILE A 106 3.30 -22.26 -0.39
C ILE A 106 4.46 -21.83 -1.27
N GLU A 107 4.75 -22.62 -2.29
CA GLU A 107 5.65 -22.25 -3.36
C GLU A 107 4.85 -21.59 -4.47
N VAL A 108 5.33 -20.44 -4.95
CA VAL A 108 4.77 -19.75 -6.11
C VAL A 108 5.64 -20.08 -7.31
N PRO A 109 5.19 -20.94 -8.25
CA PRO A 109 5.98 -21.29 -9.43
C PRO A 109 6.23 -20.06 -10.29
N LEU A 110 7.38 -20.02 -10.96
CA LEU A 110 7.71 -18.93 -11.88
C LEU A 110 6.64 -18.76 -12.97
N ALA A 111 6.11 -19.86 -13.50
CA ALA A 111 5.03 -19.84 -14.48
C ALA A 111 3.75 -19.15 -13.96
N LEU A 112 3.42 -19.33 -12.68
CA LEU A 112 2.26 -18.69 -12.06
C LEU A 112 2.47 -17.18 -11.89
N ALA A 113 3.70 -16.75 -11.54
CA ALA A 113 4.04 -15.34 -11.48
C ALA A 113 3.91 -14.66 -12.87
N TRP A 114 4.39 -15.33 -13.93
CA TRP A 114 4.25 -14.85 -15.30
C TRP A 114 2.79 -14.79 -15.75
N PHE A 115 2.05 -15.85 -15.51
CA PHE A 115 0.63 -15.92 -15.83
C PHE A 115 -0.16 -14.81 -15.11
N GLY A 116 0.08 -14.64 -13.81
CA GLY A 116 -0.54 -13.58 -13.01
C GLY A 116 -0.19 -12.18 -13.53
N MET A 117 1.07 -11.95 -13.91
CA MET A 117 1.49 -10.67 -14.49
C MET A 117 0.79 -10.37 -15.82
N LEU A 118 0.75 -11.35 -16.75
CA LEU A 118 0.09 -11.18 -18.05
C LEU A 118 -1.42 -11.00 -17.90
N LEU A 119 -2.05 -11.80 -17.03
CA LEU A 119 -3.46 -11.67 -16.72
C LEU A 119 -3.78 -10.31 -16.09
N GLY A 120 -2.95 -9.85 -15.15
CA GLY A 120 -3.05 -8.53 -14.54
C GLY A 120 -2.93 -7.41 -15.58
N ALA A 121 -1.96 -7.50 -16.49
CA ALA A 121 -1.82 -6.53 -17.59
C ALA A 121 -3.09 -6.46 -18.45
N GLY A 122 -3.61 -7.62 -18.86
CA GLY A 122 -4.84 -7.70 -19.66
C GLY A 122 -6.06 -7.18 -18.91
N ALA A 123 -6.20 -7.53 -17.63
CA ALA A 123 -7.29 -7.09 -16.77
C ALA A 123 -7.26 -5.56 -16.56
N LEU A 124 -6.08 -4.99 -16.31
CA LEU A 124 -5.90 -3.55 -16.14
C LEU A 124 -6.23 -2.78 -17.43
N ALA A 125 -5.82 -3.30 -18.60
CA ALA A 125 -6.22 -2.74 -19.88
C ALA A 125 -7.74 -2.84 -20.10
N GLY A 126 -8.37 -3.93 -19.63
CA GLY A 126 -9.81 -4.14 -19.69
C GLY A 126 -10.63 -3.20 -18.80
N VAL A 127 -10.06 -2.61 -17.75
CA VAL A 127 -10.79 -1.69 -16.83
C VAL A 127 -11.42 -0.53 -17.59
N ALA A 128 -10.75 -0.01 -18.63
CA ALA A 128 -11.29 1.08 -19.44
C ALA A 128 -12.52 0.69 -20.27
N LEU A 129 -12.67 -0.61 -20.58
CA LEU A 129 -13.77 -1.14 -21.39
C LEU A 129 -14.95 -1.62 -20.52
N TRP A 130 -14.64 -2.21 -19.36
CA TRP A 130 -15.63 -2.78 -18.44
C TRP A 130 -15.36 -2.35 -16.99
N PRO A 131 -15.49 -1.04 -16.67
CA PRO A 131 -15.13 -0.50 -15.36
C PRO A 131 -15.95 -1.13 -14.24
N ASP A 132 -17.26 -1.33 -14.43
CA ASP A 132 -18.12 -1.92 -13.41
C ASP A 132 -17.77 -3.37 -13.10
N ALA A 133 -17.37 -4.17 -14.10
CA ALA A 133 -17.02 -5.58 -13.90
C ALA A 133 -15.60 -5.77 -13.36
N LEU A 134 -14.67 -4.89 -13.75
CA LEU A 134 -13.24 -4.99 -13.44
C LEU A 134 -12.78 -3.97 -12.39
N PHE A 135 -13.71 -3.31 -11.68
CA PHE A 135 -13.41 -2.29 -10.68
C PHE A 135 -12.39 -2.72 -9.62
N SER A 136 -12.40 -4.02 -9.25
CA SER A 136 -11.49 -4.62 -8.28
C SER A 136 -10.09 -4.87 -8.83
N MET A 137 -9.95 -4.96 -10.15
CA MET A 137 -8.65 -5.14 -10.82
C MET A 137 -7.75 -3.93 -10.64
N LEU A 138 -8.30 -2.75 -10.35
CA LEU A 138 -7.51 -1.58 -9.96
C LEU A 138 -6.62 -1.85 -8.73
N TRP A 139 -7.01 -2.76 -7.85
CA TRP A 139 -6.24 -3.13 -6.65
C TRP A 139 -5.48 -4.47 -6.80
N LEU A 140 -5.94 -5.37 -7.66
CA LEU A 140 -5.34 -6.71 -7.81
C LEU A 140 -4.32 -6.78 -8.96
N ALA A 141 -4.58 -6.07 -10.07
CA ALA A 141 -3.72 -6.13 -11.23
C ALA A 141 -2.36 -5.43 -11.01
N PRO A 142 -2.28 -4.23 -10.40
CA PRO A 142 -0.99 -3.62 -10.07
C PRO A 142 -0.14 -4.50 -9.16
N LEU A 143 -0.74 -5.18 -8.19
CA LEU A 143 -0.05 -6.16 -7.35
C LEU A 143 0.58 -7.30 -8.17
N ALA A 144 -0.19 -7.92 -9.07
CA ALA A 144 0.31 -9.00 -9.93
C ALA A 144 1.44 -8.51 -10.86
N LEU A 145 1.29 -7.30 -11.41
CA LEU A 145 2.31 -6.65 -12.23
C LEU A 145 3.60 -6.39 -11.46
N LEU A 146 3.51 -5.77 -10.27
CA LEU A 146 4.65 -5.47 -9.42
C LEU A 146 5.37 -6.74 -8.95
N ALA A 147 4.63 -7.80 -8.61
CA ALA A 147 5.22 -9.07 -8.19
C ALA A 147 6.02 -9.74 -9.33
N GLY A 148 5.46 -9.75 -10.55
CA GLY A 148 6.15 -10.26 -11.74
C GLY A 148 7.37 -9.41 -12.11
N LEU A 149 7.21 -8.08 -12.11
CA LEU A 149 8.29 -7.13 -12.43
C LEU A 149 9.43 -7.22 -11.41
N GLN A 150 9.13 -7.34 -10.12
CA GLN A 150 10.16 -7.50 -9.10
C GLN A 150 10.95 -8.79 -9.34
N ARG A 151 10.28 -9.90 -9.65
CA ARG A 151 10.95 -11.18 -9.96
C ARG A 151 11.87 -11.05 -11.17
N LEU A 152 11.46 -10.28 -12.18
CA LEU A 152 12.27 -9.96 -13.35
C LEU A 152 13.50 -9.11 -13.03
N LEU A 153 13.31 -8.03 -12.27
CA LEU A 153 14.37 -7.06 -11.98
C LEU A 153 15.39 -7.59 -10.97
N THR A 154 14.95 -8.40 -10.01
CA THR A 154 15.77 -8.80 -8.86
C THR A 154 16.21 -10.26 -8.93
N GLY A 155 15.59 -11.09 -9.78
CA GLY A 155 15.78 -12.54 -9.78
C GLY A 155 15.18 -13.24 -8.55
N GLU A 156 14.61 -12.51 -7.60
CA GLU A 156 14.05 -13.00 -6.34
C GLU A 156 12.55 -12.70 -6.25
N SER A 157 11.79 -13.53 -5.53
CA SER A 157 10.39 -13.20 -5.21
C SER A 157 10.33 -12.69 -3.79
N PHE A 158 9.67 -11.55 -3.57
CA PHE A 158 9.36 -11.08 -2.22
C PHE A 158 8.54 -12.11 -1.40
N PHE A 159 7.76 -12.94 -2.09
CA PHE A 159 6.94 -14.00 -1.51
C PHE A 159 7.71 -15.32 -1.29
N ALA A 160 9.01 -15.39 -1.61
CA ALA A 160 9.84 -16.57 -1.37
C ALA A 160 9.79 -17.14 0.07
N PRO A 161 9.62 -16.33 1.15
CA PRO A 161 9.48 -16.87 2.50
C PRO A 161 8.25 -17.76 2.72
N LEU A 162 7.19 -17.63 1.90
CA LEU A 162 6.01 -18.50 1.96
C LEU A 162 6.37 -19.97 1.74
N ALA A 163 7.39 -20.26 0.92
CA ALA A 163 7.87 -21.62 0.67
C ALA A 163 8.41 -22.30 1.94
N ARG A 164 8.74 -21.52 2.98
CA ARG A 164 9.19 -22.02 4.29
C ARG A 164 8.15 -21.82 5.39
N GLY A 165 6.90 -21.53 5.02
CA GLY A 165 5.81 -21.29 5.97
C GLY A 165 5.93 -19.97 6.73
N ASP A 166 6.72 -19.00 6.24
CA ASP A 166 6.81 -17.66 6.81
C ASP A 166 5.88 -16.70 6.05
N TRP A 167 4.69 -16.47 6.62
CA TRP A 167 3.63 -15.64 6.01
C TRP A 167 3.67 -14.18 6.43
N ARG A 168 4.60 -13.80 7.31
CA ARG A 168 4.77 -12.42 7.76
C ARG A 168 4.93 -11.39 6.64
N PRO A 169 5.74 -11.62 5.57
CA PRO A 169 5.85 -10.65 4.48
C PRO A 169 4.56 -10.48 3.67
N LEU A 170 3.59 -11.39 3.80
CA LEU A 170 2.27 -11.25 3.18
C LEU A 170 1.28 -10.61 4.18
N LEU A 171 1.11 -11.20 5.35
CA LEU A 171 0.04 -10.81 6.27
C LEU A 171 0.30 -9.50 6.99
N GLN A 172 1.54 -9.23 7.42
CA GLN A 172 1.86 -8.02 8.17
C GLN A 172 1.68 -6.73 7.36
N PRO A 173 2.16 -6.61 6.10
CA PRO A 173 1.90 -5.40 5.33
C PRO A 173 0.42 -5.24 4.93
N ALA A 174 -0.30 -6.34 4.68
CA ALA A 174 -1.75 -6.29 4.46
C ALA A 174 -2.49 -5.74 5.70
N LEU A 175 -2.14 -6.20 6.90
CA LEU A 175 -2.68 -5.70 8.16
C LEU A 175 -2.26 -4.25 8.45
N ALA A 176 -1.03 -3.87 8.09
CA ALA A 176 -0.55 -2.49 8.23
C ALA A 176 -1.38 -1.53 7.38
N ALA A 177 -1.60 -1.87 6.10
CA ALA A 177 -2.43 -1.08 5.21
C ALA A 177 -3.90 -1.06 5.65
N LEU A 178 -4.44 -2.16 6.16
CA LEU A 178 -5.80 -2.17 6.74
C LEU A 178 -5.91 -1.24 7.95
N ALA A 179 -4.92 -1.24 8.85
CA ALA A 179 -4.88 -0.32 9.99
C ALA A 179 -4.77 1.14 9.55
N CYS A 180 -3.93 1.43 8.54
CA CYS A 180 -3.88 2.74 7.92
C CYS A 180 -5.21 3.12 7.25
N GLY A 181 -5.87 2.16 6.59
CA GLY A 181 -7.20 2.30 6.01
C GLY A 181 -8.26 2.73 7.00
N LEU A 182 -8.30 2.09 8.17
CA LEU A 182 -9.22 2.50 9.25
C LEU A 182 -8.97 3.94 9.71
N LEU A 183 -7.71 4.40 9.76
CA LEU A 183 -7.38 5.78 10.09
C LEU A 183 -7.72 6.76 8.96
N TRP A 184 -7.47 6.39 7.70
CA TRP A 184 -7.88 7.16 6.52
C TRP A 184 -9.38 7.43 6.56
N GLU A 185 -10.17 6.37 6.75
CA GLU A 185 -11.63 6.46 6.76
C GLU A 185 -12.17 7.24 7.95
N LEU A 186 -11.56 7.07 9.14
CA LEU A 186 -11.89 7.88 10.31
C LEU A 186 -11.67 9.38 10.06
N TRP A 187 -10.54 9.76 9.47
CA TRP A 187 -10.23 11.16 9.20
C TRP A 187 -11.02 11.73 8.04
N ASN A 188 -11.33 10.92 7.03
CA ASN A 188 -12.15 11.30 5.88
C ASN A 188 -13.60 11.55 6.29
N TRP A 189 -14.15 10.78 7.23
CA TRP A 189 -15.51 10.98 7.72
C TRP A 189 -15.74 12.38 8.30
N GLY A 190 -14.72 12.98 8.92
CA GLY A 190 -14.80 14.30 9.54
C GLY A 190 -14.28 15.47 8.69
N SER A 191 -13.76 15.24 7.48
CA SER A 191 -13.07 16.29 6.73
C SER A 191 -14.00 17.13 5.86
N LEU A 192 -13.61 18.39 5.58
CA LEU A 192 -14.31 19.25 4.62
C LEU A 192 -14.03 18.80 3.17
N ALA A 193 -12.76 18.59 2.85
CA ALA A 193 -12.33 17.94 1.62
C ALA A 193 -12.38 16.43 1.84
N LYS A 194 -13.24 15.73 1.08
CA LYS A 194 -13.52 14.31 1.25
C LYS A 194 -13.32 13.55 -0.05
N TRP A 195 -12.94 12.27 0.06
CA TRP A 195 -13.16 11.32 -1.04
C TRP A 195 -14.41 10.50 -0.76
N HIS A 196 -15.24 10.31 -1.78
CA HIS A 196 -16.41 9.47 -1.74
C HIS A 196 -16.18 8.23 -2.59
N TYR A 197 -16.56 7.08 -2.04
CA TYR A 197 -16.47 5.81 -2.72
C TYR A 197 -17.71 5.55 -3.59
N SER A 198 -17.47 5.14 -4.82
CA SER A 198 -18.49 4.70 -5.78
C SER A 198 -18.10 3.29 -6.25
N VAL A 199 -18.25 2.30 -5.37
CA VAL A 199 -17.80 0.94 -5.66
C VAL A 199 -18.97 0.10 -6.20
N PRO A 200 -18.89 -0.39 -7.45
CA PRO A 200 -19.96 -1.18 -8.06
C PRO A 200 -20.35 -2.39 -7.20
N TYR A 201 -21.66 -2.65 -7.10
CA TYR A 201 -22.29 -3.82 -6.45
C TYR A 201 -22.10 -3.98 -4.93
N VAL A 202 -21.15 -3.28 -4.31
CA VAL A 202 -20.76 -3.52 -2.90
C VAL A 202 -21.02 -2.32 -1.98
N GLN A 203 -21.76 -1.32 -2.43
CA GLN A 203 -22.09 -0.10 -1.68
C GLN A 203 -23.09 -0.33 -0.53
N ARG A 204 -22.77 -1.24 0.40
CA ARG A 204 -23.58 -1.63 1.57
C ARG A 204 -22.72 -1.74 2.83
N PHE A 205 -23.37 -1.64 4.00
CA PHE A 205 -22.74 -1.75 5.31
C PHE A 205 -21.54 -0.80 5.47
N GLN A 206 -21.79 0.50 5.30
CA GLN A 206 -20.74 1.51 5.40
C GLN A 206 -20.20 1.59 6.83
N LEU A 207 -18.89 1.54 6.95
CA LEU A 207 -18.16 1.94 8.13
C LEU A 207 -17.40 3.21 7.74
N PHE A 208 -17.74 4.34 8.38
CA PHE A 208 -17.35 5.67 7.89
C PHE A 208 -17.87 5.90 6.45
N GLU A 209 -17.02 6.34 5.52
CA GLU A 209 -17.39 6.63 4.13
C GLU A 209 -17.26 5.39 3.21
N MET A 210 -16.57 4.34 3.68
CA MET A 210 -16.27 3.15 2.89
C MET A 210 -17.25 2.00 3.15
N PRO A 211 -17.73 1.29 2.11
CA PRO A 211 -18.44 0.03 2.30
C PRO A 211 -17.53 -1.02 2.96
N LEU A 212 -18.08 -1.90 3.79
CA LEU A 212 -17.29 -2.91 4.52
C LEU A 212 -16.41 -3.77 3.58
N LEU A 213 -16.96 -4.18 2.42
CA LEU A 213 -16.21 -4.94 1.42
C LEU A 213 -15.10 -4.10 0.75
N GLY A 214 -15.22 -2.78 0.76
CA GLY A 214 -14.17 -1.88 0.28
C GLY A 214 -12.87 -2.03 1.07
N TYR A 215 -12.95 -2.29 2.38
CA TYR A 215 -11.75 -2.49 3.21
C TYR A 215 -10.90 -3.69 2.77
N ALA A 216 -11.48 -4.66 2.06
CA ALA A 216 -10.72 -5.76 1.49
C ALA A 216 -9.68 -5.29 0.46
N GLY A 217 -9.87 -4.11 -0.16
CA GLY A 217 -8.89 -3.49 -1.06
C GLY A 217 -7.60 -3.06 -0.35
N TYR A 218 -7.63 -2.77 0.95
CA TYR A 218 -6.40 -2.46 1.70
C TYR A 218 -5.46 -3.66 1.83
N LEU A 219 -5.98 -4.89 1.74
CA LEU A 219 -5.18 -6.11 1.85
C LEU A 219 -4.18 -6.24 0.68
N PRO A 220 -4.61 -6.28 -0.60
CA PRO A 220 -3.66 -6.28 -1.72
C PRO A 220 -2.86 -4.98 -1.78
N PHE A 221 -3.46 -3.82 -1.45
CA PHE A 221 -2.76 -2.54 -1.43
C PHE A 221 -1.55 -2.55 -0.47
N GLY A 222 -1.67 -3.19 0.69
CA GLY A 222 -0.54 -3.36 1.61
C GLY A 222 0.59 -4.19 1.01
N LEU A 223 0.27 -5.23 0.24
CA LEU A 223 1.27 -6.03 -0.48
C LEU A 223 1.97 -5.20 -1.57
N GLU A 224 1.24 -4.37 -2.29
CA GLU A 224 1.82 -3.45 -3.27
C GLU A 224 2.79 -2.46 -2.63
N CYS A 225 2.37 -1.88 -1.50
CA CYS A 225 3.22 -1.02 -0.69
C CYS A 225 4.52 -1.73 -0.29
N ALA A 226 4.44 -2.99 0.15
CA ALA A 226 5.60 -3.78 0.54
C ALA A 226 6.54 -4.08 -0.66
N LEU A 227 5.99 -4.40 -1.83
CA LEU A 227 6.78 -4.61 -3.05
C LEU A 227 7.50 -3.34 -3.50
N VAL A 228 6.82 -2.19 -3.52
CA VAL A 228 7.43 -0.90 -3.85
C VAL A 228 8.52 -0.54 -2.84
N MET A 229 8.25 -0.71 -1.55
CA MET A 229 9.23 -0.51 -0.47
C MET A 229 10.47 -1.38 -0.63
N ASP A 230 10.29 -2.65 -1.01
CA ASP A 230 11.39 -3.59 -1.29
C ASP A 230 12.23 -3.17 -2.50
N LEU A 231 11.57 -2.78 -3.60
CA LEU A 231 12.25 -2.28 -4.79
C LEU A 231 13.06 -1.00 -4.49
N VAL A 232 12.50 -0.06 -3.74
CA VAL A 232 13.21 1.15 -3.31
C VAL A 232 14.39 0.80 -2.40
N ALA A 233 14.22 -0.15 -1.48
CA ALA A 233 15.33 -0.61 -0.63
C ALA A 233 16.47 -1.16 -1.48
N ARG A 234 16.16 -2.06 -2.42
CA ARG A 234 17.12 -2.69 -3.34
C ARG A 234 17.82 -1.70 -4.26
N ALA A 235 17.11 -0.66 -4.71
CA ALA A 235 17.68 0.40 -5.53
C ALA A 235 18.65 1.29 -4.75
N LEU A 236 18.37 1.57 -3.47
CA LEU A 236 19.22 2.38 -2.60
C LEU A 236 20.40 1.60 -2.00
N GLY A 237 20.26 0.29 -1.86
CA GLY A 237 21.32 -0.63 -1.44
C GLY A 237 20.91 -2.06 -1.76
N ARG A 238 21.85 -2.98 -2.02
CA ARG A 238 21.55 -4.35 -2.50
C ARG A 238 20.75 -5.27 -1.55
N ARG A 239 20.12 -4.75 -0.48
CA ARG A 239 19.33 -5.52 0.49
C ARG A 239 17.86 -5.10 0.47
N GLY A 240 16.96 -6.08 0.43
CA GLY A 240 15.52 -5.87 0.51
C GLY A 240 15.03 -5.44 1.90
N VAL A 241 13.71 -5.27 2.02
CA VAL A 241 13.05 -4.99 3.32
C VAL A 241 12.81 -6.26 4.13
N TRP A 242 12.85 -7.44 3.51
CA TRP A 242 12.67 -8.74 4.15
C TRP A 242 13.82 -9.72 3.82
N PRO A 243 14.27 -10.57 4.78
CA PRO A 243 13.86 -10.67 6.19
C PRO A 243 14.35 -9.49 7.06
N PRO A 244 13.65 -9.20 8.19
CA PRO A 244 13.91 -8.01 9.00
C PRO A 244 15.23 -8.04 9.78
N GLY A 245 15.93 -9.20 9.83
CA GLY A 245 17.13 -9.43 10.64
C GLY A 245 18.48 -9.28 9.95
N ALA A 246 18.54 -8.85 8.68
CA ALA A 246 19.80 -8.55 7.99
C ALA A 246 20.22 -7.06 8.13
N GLN A 247 19.73 -6.37 9.17
CA GLN A 247 19.73 -4.91 9.33
C GLN A 247 20.42 -4.47 10.62
#